data_AF-A0A497RN46-F1
#
_entry.id   AF-A0A497RN46-F1
#
_cell.length_a   1.000
_cell.length_b   1.000
_cell.length_c   1.000
_cell.angle_alpha   90.00
_cell.angle_beta   90.00
_cell.angle_gamma   90.00
#
_symmetry.space_group_name_H-M   'P 1'
#
loop_
_entity.id
_entity.type
_entity.pdbx_description
1 polymer ?
#
loop_
_entity_poly.entity_id
_entity_poly.type
_entity_poly.pdbx_seq_one_letter_code
_entity_poly.pdbx_strand_id
1 'polypeptide(L)'
;MSVSSVKDVKLAEQLPGFEEGDVITIKSVEVVQTAVQGFRGVRVSGTDQNGTEKAEMLWLRPVVGSRSKLGAFISALGNDIDKWVGKRVKIITWRHRNREIAVVE
;
A
#
# COMPACT_ATOMS: atom_id res chain seq x y z
N MET A 1 -10.03 41.18 6.00
CA MET A 1 -10.64 39.86 5.72
C MET A 1 -9.65 39.09 4.88
N SER A 2 -8.97 38.11 5.45
CA SER A 2 -7.92 37.37 4.75
C SER A 2 -8.55 36.23 3.95
N VAL A 3 -8.39 36.27 2.63
CA VAL A 3 -8.80 35.19 1.72
C VAL A 3 -7.73 34.10 1.83
N SER A 4 -8.09 32.98 2.43
CA SER A 4 -7.23 31.80 2.54
C SER A 4 -6.94 31.23 1.16
N SER A 5 -5.66 31.24 0.78
CA SER A 5 -5.13 30.61 -0.43
C SER A 5 -5.62 29.16 -0.53
N VAL A 6 -6.34 28.84 -1.61
CA VAL A 6 -6.60 27.45 -2.01
C VAL A 6 -5.24 26.88 -2.37
N LYS A 7 -4.69 25.98 -1.55
CA LYS A 7 -3.47 25.24 -1.87
C LYS A 7 -3.68 24.53 -3.19
N ASP A 8 -2.73 24.67 -4.12
CA ASP A 8 -2.68 23.92 -5.38
C ASP A 8 -2.87 22.42 -5.09
N VAL A 9 -4.07 21.91 -5.36
CA VAL A 9 -4.36 20.48 -5.23
C VAL A 9 -3.77 19.81 -6.46
N LYS A 10 -2.53 19.31 -6.35
CA LYS A 10 -2.00 18.35 -7.33
C LYS A 10 -2.82 17.07 -7.22
N LEU A 11 -3.67 16.83 -8.20
CA LEU A 11 -4.39 15.55 -8.35
C LEU A 11 -3.34 14.49 -8.67
N ALA A 12 -3.06 13.60 -7.72
CA ALA A 12 -2.22 12.45 -7.98
C ALA A 12 -3.00 11.45 -8.83
N GLU A 13 -2.38 10.99 -9.92
CA GLU A 13 -2.95 9.92 -10.74
C GLU A 13 -3.07 8.63 -9.93
N GLN A 14 -4.18 7.93 -10.11
CA GLN A 14 -4.40 6.65 -9.46
C GLN A 14 -3.57 5.58 -10.16
N LEU A 15 -2.49 5.15 -9.51
CA LEU A 15 -1.69 4.02 -9.98
C LEU A 15 -2.53 2.74 -9.97
N PRO A 16 -2.25 1.80 -10.90
CA PRO A 16 -2.85 0.48 -10.88
C PRO A 16 -2.57 -0.24 -9.55
N GLY A 17 -3.55 -1.03 -9.12
CA GLY A 17 -3.43 -1.87 -7.93
C GLY A 17 -2.53 -3.09 -8.15
N PHE A 18 -2.25 -3.81 -7.06
CA PHE A 18 -1.56 -5.09 -7.14
C PHE A 18 -2.50 -6.20 -7.66
N GLU A 19 -1.90 -7.19 -8.32
CA GLU A 19 -2.59 -8.31 -8.95
C GLU A 19 -1.92 -9.64 -8.60
N GLU A 20 -2.66 -10.75 -8.72
CA GLU A 20 -2.10 -12.08 -8.50
C GLU A 20 -0.96 -12.36 -9.48
N GLY A 21 0.17 -12.82 -8.97
CA GLY A 21 1.38 -13.10 -9.75
C GLY A 21 2.39 -11.95 -9.82
N ASP A 22 2.01 -10.73 -9.43
CA ASP A 22 2.94 -9.60 -9.37
C ASP A 22 4.13 -9.90 -8.45
N VAL A 23 5.32 -9.46 -8.87
CA VAL A 23 6.51 -9.36 -8.02
C VAL A 23 6.86 -7.89 -7.88
N ILE A 24 6.52 -7.31 -6.73
CA ILE A 24 6.65 -5.88 -6.45
C ILE A 24 7.93 -5.60 -5.67
N THR A 25 8.78 -4.71 -6.19
CA THR A 25 9.85 -4.07 -5.41
C THR A 25 9.26 -2.85 -4.73
N ILE A 26 9.17 -2.86 -3.40
CA ILE A 26 8.56 -1.77 -2.62
C ILE A 26 9.48 -0.56 -2.64
N LYS A 27 8.98 0.56 -3.18
CA LYS A 27 9.72 1.83 -3.32
C LYS A 27 9.36 2.83 -2.23
N SER A 28 8.08 2.96 -1.88
CA SER A 28 7.65 3.85 -0.81
C SER A 28 6.53 3.23 0.03
N VAL A 29 6.53 3.63 1.30
CA VAL A 29 5.51 3.26 2.28
C VAL A 29 5.15 4.53 3.05
N GLU A 30 3.92 5.00 2.89
CA GLU A 30 3.49 6.30 3.41
C GLU A 30 2.24 6.15 4.27
N VAL A 31 2.27 6.69 5.49
CA VAL A 31 1.04 6.80 6.29
C VAL A 31 0.21 7.97 5.75
N VAL A 32 -0.94 7.65 5.17
CA VAL A 32 -1.88 8.63 4.65
C VAL A 32 -3.11 8.73 5.54
N GLN A 33 -3.62 9.95 5.70
CA GLN A 33 -4.87 10.23 6.39
C GLN A 33 -5.80 10.95 5.42
N THR A 34 -6.99 10.40 5.20
CA THR A 34 -7.95 11.01 4.29
C THR A 34 -8.62 12.22 4.95
N ALA A 35 -8.76 13.30 4.19
CA ALA A 35 -9.34 14.55 4.68
C ALA A 35 -10.82 14.42 5.07
N VAL A 36 -11.57 13.51 4.44
CA VAL A 36 -13.04 13.50 4.49
C VAL A 36 -13.59 12.64 5.62
N GLN A 37 -12.85 11.66 6.15
CA GLN A 37 -13.38 10.72 7.17
C GLN A 37 -12.34 10.30 8.22
N GLY A 38 -11.15 10.92 8.22
CA GLY A 38 -10.08 10.60 9.17
C GLY A 38 -9.55 9.17 9.05
N PHE A 39 -9.89 8.45 7.97
CA PHE A 39 -9.37 7.11 7.75
C PHE A 39 -7.87 7.19 7.54
N ARG A 40 -7.15 6.44 8.36
CA ARG A 40 -5.70 6.28 8.25
C ARG A 40 -5.40 5.00 7.49
N GLY A 41 -4.40 5.05 6.63
CA GLY A 41 -3.94 3.90 5.85
C GLY A 41 -2.45 3.99 5.61
N VAL A 42 -1.89 2.89 5.15
CA VAL A 42 -0.53 2.83 4.64
C VAL A 42 -0.64 2.69 3.13
N ARG A 43 -0.15 3.67 2.38
CA ARG A 43 0.01 3.59 0.94
C ARG A 43 1.32 2.88 0.66
N VAL A 44 1.27 1.74 -0.01
CA VAL A 44 2.47 1.05 -0.47
C VAL A 44 2.58 1.25 -1.98
N SER A 45 3.72 1.74 -2.45
CA SER A 45 4.02 1.88 -3.87
C SER A 45 5.28 1.10 -4.24
N GLY A 46 5.33 0.64 -5.48
CA GLY A 46 6.46 -0.13 -5.97
C GLY A 46 6.42 -0.32 -7.48
N THR A 47 7.37 -1.10 -7.96
CA THR A 47 7.47 -1.45 -9.38
C THR A 47 7.40 -2.95 -9.53
N ASP A 48 6.57 -3.40 -10.48
CA ASP A 48 6.45 -4.82 -10.82
C ASP A 48 7.63 -5.31 -11.68
N GLN A 49 7.64 -6.60 -11.99
CA GLN A 49 8.66 -7.23 -12.83
C GLN A 49 8.73 -6.69 -14.27
N ASN A 50 7.70 -5.99 -14.75
CA ASN A 50 7.62 -5.41 -16.09
C ASN A 50 8.02 -3.93 -16.10
N GLY A 51 8.36 -3.34 -14.96
CA GLY A 51 8.66 -1.92 -14.84
C GLY A 51 7.43 -1.02 -14.60
N THR A 52 6.25 -1.59 -14.39
CA THR A 52 5.01 -0.83 -14.14
C THR A 52 4.97 -0.34 -12.71
N GLU A 53 4.70 0.96 -12.51
CA GLU A 53 4.43 1.50 -11.18
C GLU A 53 3.03 1.10 -10.70
N LYS A 54 2.98 0.50 -9.51
CA LYS A 54 1.74 0.05 -8.87
C LYS A 54 1.67 0.61 -7.45
N ALA A 55 0.47 0.85 -6.97
CA ALA A 55 0.27 1.24 -5.58
C ALA A 55 -1.03 0.69 -5.00
N GLU A 56 -1.02 0.52 -3.68
CA GLU A 56 -2.13 -0.09 -2.98
C GLU A 56 -2.36 0.58 -1.63
N MET A 57 -3.65 0.70 -1.26
CA MET A 57 -4.04 1.26 0.00
C MET A 57 -4.33 0.18 1.04
N LEU A 58 -3.54 0.19 2.11
CA LEU A 58 -3.68 -0.71 3.26
C LEU A 58 -4.32 0.04 4.43
N TRP A 59 -5.64 0.00 4.51
CA TRP A 59 -6.38 0.71 5.56
C TRP A 59 -6.02 0.21 6.97
N LEU A 60 -5.65 1.13 7.86
CA LEU A 60 -5.39 0.82 9.26
C LEU A 60 -6.69 0.45 9.96
N ARG A 61 -6.63 -0.61 10.76
CA ARG A 61 -7.69 -1.09 11.63
C ARG A 61 -7.05 -1.46 12.98
N PRO A 62 -7.77 -1.35 14.11
CA PRO A 62 -7.24 -1.76 15.41
C PRO A 62 -6.79 -3.22 15.45
N VAL A 63 -7.51 -4.08 14.74
CA VAL A 63 -7.18 -5.50 14.55
C VAL A 63 -7.29 -5.83 13.07
N VAL A 64 -6.28 -6.51 12.53
CA VAL A 64 -6.26 -6.97 11.14
C VAL A 64 -6.16 -8.49 11.08
N GLY A 65 -7.03 -9.11 10.27
CA GLY A 65 -6.89 -10.53 9.96
C GLY A 65 -5.75 -10.75 8.97
N SER A 66 -5.02 -11.86 9.10
CA SER A 66 -3.85 -12.20 8.26
C SER A 66 -4.17 -12.23 6.76
N ARG A 67 -5.41 -12.53 6.36
CA ARG A 67 -5.86 -12.53 4.95
C ARG A 67 -6.45 -11.20 4.46
N SER A 68 -6.36 -10.14 5.25
CA SER A 68 -6.68 -8.77 4.80
C SER A 68 -5.51 -8.17 4.03
N LYS A 69 -5.69 -7.02 3.36
CA LYS A 69 -4.58 -6.37 2.62
C LYS A 69 -3.43 -6.04 3.57
N LEU A 70 -3.71 -5.27 4.63
CA LEU A 70 -2.70 -4.90 5.63
C LEU A 70 -2.16 -6.12 6.39
N GLY A 71 -3.03 -7.06 6.75
CA GLY A 71 -2.63 -8.28 7.46
C GLY A 71 -1.66 -9.14 6.65
N ALA A 72 -1.86 -9.28 5.34
CA ALA A 72 -0.95 -10.06 4.49
C ALA A 72 0.45 -9.45 4.47
N PHE A 73 0.56 -8.12 4.39
CA PHE A 73 1.83 -7.42 4.48
C PHE A 73 2.50 -7.59 5.84
N ILE A 74 1.77 -7.41 6.94
CA ILE A 74 2.31 -7.59 8.30
C ILE A 74 2.76 -9.04 8.52
N SER A 75 2.00 -10.02 8.04
CA SER A 75 2.36 -11.44 8.17
C SER A 75 3.65 -11.79 7.42
N ALA A 76 3.91 -11.17 6.26
CA ALA A 76 5.09 -11.47 5.46
C ALA A 76 6.33 -10.63 5.82
N LEU A 77 6.13 -9.35 6.17
CA LEU A 77 7.22 -8.37 6.32
C LEU A 77 7.41 -7.89 7.77
N GLY A 78 6.52 -8.27 8.69
CA GLY A 78 6.48 -7.74 10.06
C GLY A 78 5.69 -6.43 10.17
N ASN A 79 5.51 -5.95 11.40
CA ASN A 79 4.70 -4.76 11.73
C ASN A 79 5.47 -3.42 11.65
N ASP A 80 6.77 -3.46 11.41
CA ASP A 80 7.62 -2.28 11.24
C ASP A 80 7.63 -1.85 9.76
N ILE A 81 6.72 -0.94 9.41
CA ILE A 81 6.46 -0.54 8.02
C ILE A 81 7.66 0.17 7.36
N ASP A 82 8.55 0.79 8.16
CA ASP A 82 9.73 1.47 7.64
C ASP A 82 10.75 0.47 7.07
N LYS A 83 10.72 -0.78 7.54
CA LYS A 83 11.58 -1.87 7.04
C LYS A 83 11.06 -2.55 5.79
N TRP A 84 9.88 -2.16 5.29
CA TRP A 84 9.31 -2.75 4.09
C TRP A 84 9.93 -2.18 2.81
N VAL A 85 10.42 -0.93 2.85
CA VAL A 85 11.05 -0.29 1.70
C VAL A 85 12.28 -1.10 1.26
N GLY A 86 12.40 -1.30 -0.06
CA GLY A 86 13.45 -2.12 -0.67
C GLY A 86 13.20 -3.63 -0.64
N LYS A 87 12.17 -4.11 0.08
CA LYS A 87 11.78 -5.52 0.03
C LYS A 87 11.07 -5.84 -1.29
N ARG A 88 11.29 -7.06 -1.79
CA ARG A 88 10.56 -7.62 -2.92
C ARG A 88 9.53 -8.61 -2.42
N VAL A 89 8.30 -8.49 -2.92
CA VAL A 89 7.19 -9.37 -2.52
C VAL A 89 6.49 -9.94 -3.74
N LYS A 90 6.15 -11.23 -3.70
CA LYS A 90 5.27 -11.87 -4.65
C LYS A 90 3.85 -11.86 -4.12
N ILE A 91 2.91 -11.38 -4.92
CA ILE A 91 1.48 -11.43 -4.64
C ILE A 91 0.96 -12.82 -5.03
N ILE A 92 0.71 -13.68 -4.04
CA ILE A 92 0.28 -15.07 -4.27
C ILE A 92 -1.24 -15.09 -4.54
N THR A 93 -2.03 -14.48 -3.66
CA THR A 93 -3.48 -14.27 -3.85
C THR A 93 -3.86 -12.84 -3.54
N TRP A 94 -4.80 -12.26 -4.29
CA TRP A 94 -5.20 -10.86 -4.14
C TRP A 94 -6.72 -10.65 -4.18
N ARG A 95 -7.47 -11.62 -3.66
CA ARG A 95 -8.93 -11.60 -3.66
C ARG A 95 -9.48 -11.06 -2.34
N HIS A 96 -10.75 -10.65 -2.38
CA HIS A 96 -11.41 -10.15 -1.17
C HIS A 96 -11.40 -11.22 -0.07
N ARG A 97 -10.84 -10.85 1.10
CA ARG A 97 -10.64 -11.71 2.29
C ARG A 97 -9.74 -12.93 2.08
N ASN A 98 -9.06 -13.01 0.95
CA ASN A 98 -8.06 -14.03 0.68
C ASN A 98 -6.86 -13.36 -0.01
N ARG A 99 -6.01 -12.74 0.81
CA ARG A 99 -4.75 -12.17 0.37
C ARG A 99 -3.60 -12.88 1.04
N GLU A 100 -2.58 -13.13 0.23
CA GLU A 100 -1.36 -13.78 0.65
C GLU A 100 -0.24 -13.21 -0.20
N ILE A 101 0.85 -12.85 0.45
CA ILE A 101 2.08 -12.41 -0.21
C ILE A 101 3.24 -13.15 0.44
N ALA A 102 4.34 -13.30 -0.30
CA ALA A 102 5.59 -13.83 0.23
C ALA A 102 6.74 -12.89 -0.11
N VAL A 103 7.71 -12.78 0.80
CA VAL A 103 8.98 -12.11 0.50
C VAL A 103 9.75 -12.98 -0.50
N VAL A 104 10.29 -12.34 -1.52
CA VAL A 104 11.18 -12.96 -2.51
C VAL A 104 12.48 -12.16 -2.54
N GLU A 105 13.60 -12.82 -2.83
CA GLU A 105 14.94 -12.22 -2.81
C GLU A 105 15.06 -10.97 -3.68
#